data_AF-D0SI63-F1
#
_entry.id   AF-D0SI63-F1
#
_cell.length_a   1.000
_cell.length_b   1.000
_cell.length_c   1.000
_cell.angle_alpha   90.00
_cell.angle_beta   90.00
_cell.angle_gamma   90.00
#
_symmetry.space_group_name_H-M   'P 1'
#
loop_
_entity.id
_entity.type
_entity.pdbx_description
1 polymer ?
#
loop_
_entity_poly.entity_id
_entity_poly.type
_entity_poly.pdbx_seq_one_letter_code
_entity_poly.pdbx_strand_id
1 'polypeptide(L)'
;MNIEQMLAILNPEIVERLKTAVEIGKWPNGIALTKEQREICMQAVYAWEMENLPEEQRSGYIDRGTKEEGEECDDDHHKNEPEFKPIRFV
;
A
#
# COMPACT_ATOMS: atom_id res chain seq x y z
N MET A 1 -0.76 5.21 -21.86
CA MET A 1 -0.97 6.54 -21.25
C MET A 1 0.08 6.70 -20.17
N ASN A 2 0.90 7.75 -20.25
CA ASN A 2 1.98 8.01 -19.30
C ASN A 2 1.39 8.52 -17.99
N ILE A 3 1.30 7.64 -16.97
CA ILE A 3 0.85 8.01 -15.63
C ILE A 3 1.77 9.09 -15.04
N GLU A 4 3.04 9.14 -15.48
CA GLU A 4 4.01 10.19 -15.18
C GLU A 4 3.53 11.61 -15.56
N GLN A 5 2.76 11.76 -16.63
CA GLN A 5 2.16 13.05 -16.99
C GLN A 5 0.96 13.39 -16.10
N MET A 6 0.29 12.38 -15.53
CA MET A 6 -0.78 12.55 -14.55
C MET A 6 -0.22 12.93 -13.17
N LEU A 7 0.98 12.44 -12.83
CA LEU A 7 1.72 12.83 -11.62
C LEU A 7 2.00 14.35 -11.58
N ALA A 8 2.32 14.96 -12.73
CA ALA A 8 2.57 16.40 -12.82
C ALA A 8 1.32 17.28 -12.62
N ILE A 9 0.12 16.68 -12.68
CA ILE A 9 -1.17 17.37 -12.51
C ILE A 9 -1.95 16.67 -11.38
N LEU A 10 -1.28 16.22 -10.32
CA LEU A 10 -1.93 15.61 -9.16
C LEU A 10 -2.76 16.65 -8.40
N ASN A 11 -3.97 16.89 -8.89
CA ASN A 11 -5.03 17.55 -8.14
C ASN A 11 -5.68 16.53 -7.19
N PRO A 12 -6.22 16.99 -6.04
CA PRO A 12 -6.91 16.11 -5.09
C PRO A 12 -8.01 15.27 -5.73
N GLU A 13 -8.72 15.82 -6.72
CA GLU A 13 -9.74 15.10 -7.49
C GLU A 13 -9.17 13.90 -8.29
N ILE A 14 -7.96 14.03 -8.83
CA ILE A 14 -7.33 12.93 -9.58
C ILE A 14 -6.90 11.82 -8.61
N VAL A 15 -6.36 12.19 -7.44
CA VAL A 15 -5.96 11.23 -6.40
C VAL A 15 -7.17 10.42 -5.92
N GLU A 16 -8.32 11.07 -5.70
CA GLU A 16 -9.56 10.39 -5.32
C GLU A 16 -10.03 9.39 -6.39
N ARG A 17 -9.97 9.78 -7.67
CA ARG A 17 -10.28 8.88 -8.79
C ARG A 17 -9.30 7.72 -8.89
N LEU A 18 -8.02 7.95 -8.62
CA LEU A 18 -7.00 6.91 -8.59
C LEU A 18 -7.24 5.91 -7.45
N LYS A 19 -7.56 6.40 -6.25
CA LYS A 19 -7.96 5.55 -5.11
C LYS A 19 -9.16 4.67 -5.48
N THR A 20 -10.22 5.28 -5.99
CA THR A 20 -11.43 4.57 -6.43
C THR A 20 -11.11 3.50 -7.47
N ALA A 21 -10.27 3.82 -8.46
CA ALA A 21 -9.90 2.89 -9.52
C ALA A 21 -9.07 1.69 -8.99
N VAL A 22 -8.20 1.92 -8.00
CA VAL A 22 -7.43 0.87 -7.33
C VAL A 22 -8.33 -0.02 -6.46
N GLU A 23 -9.29 0.56 -5.74
CA GLU A 23 -10.27 -0.18 -4.92
C GLU A 23 -11.14 -1.10 -5.77
N ILE A 24 -11.70 -0.58 -6.86
CA ILE A 24 -12.58 -1.33 -7.77
C ILE A 24 -11.77 -2.24 -8.71
N GLY A 25 -10.50 -1.93 -8.95
CA GLY A 25 -9.64 -2.57 -9.95
C GLY A 25 -10.02 -2.22 -11.39
N LYS A 26 -10.78 -1.15 -11.61
CA LYS A 26 -11.23 -0.68 -12.92
C LYS A 26 -11.15 0.83 -13.00
N TRP A 27 -10.78 1.33 -14.18
CA TRP A 27 -10.88 2.73 -14.54
C TRP A 27 -12.35 3.17 -14.57
N PRO A 28 -12.65 4.48 -14.43
CA PRO A 28 -14.02 5.00 -14.48
C PRO A 28 -14.72 4.78 -15.84
N ASN A 29 -13.96 4.48 -16.88
CA ASN A 29 -14.49 4.08 -18.19
C ASN A 29 -14.88 2.58 -18.26
N GLY A 30 -14.73 1.82 -17.18
CA GLY A 30 -15.07 0.40 -17.08
C GLY A 30 -13.95 -0.57 -17.47
N ILE A 31 -12.79 -0.07 -17.90
CA ILE A 31 -11.64 -0.91 -18.30
C ILE A 31 -10.91 -1.40 -17.05
N ALA A 32 -10.56 -2.69 -17.00
CA ALA A 32 -9.78 -3.25 -15.89
C ALA A 32 -8.37 -2.65 -15.81
N LEU A 33 -7.90 -2.36 -14.60
CA LEU A 33 -6.51 -1.98 -14.38
C LEU A 33 -5.59 -3.20 -14.53
N THR A 34 -4.47 -3.02 -15.23
CA THR A 34 -3.38 -4.01 -15.16
C THR A 34 -2.68 -3.94 -13.80
N LYS A 35 -1.94 -4.99 -13.46
CA LYS A 35 -1.18 -5.04 -12.19
C LYS A 35 -0.17 -3.88 -12.10
N GLU A 36 0.63 -3.66 -13.15
CA GLU A 36 1.56 -2.53 -13.23
C GLU A 36 0.83 -1.18 -13.08
N GLN A 37 -0.30 -0.98 -13.75
CA GLN A 37 -1.07 0.25 -13.62
C GLN A 37 -1.54 0.47 -12.19
N ARG A 38 -2.01 -0.59 -11.52
CA ARG A 38 -2.46 -0.54 -10.13
C ARG A 38 -1.31 -0.16 -9.19
N GLU A 39 -0.14 -0.75 -9.39
CA GLU A 39 1.07 -0.44 -8.60
C GLU A 39 1.49 1.02 -8.78
N ILE A 40 1.53 1.51 -10.02
CA ILE A 40 1.88 2.90 -10.31
C ILE A 40 0.83 3.87 -9.71
N CYS A 41 -0.46 3.55 -9.79
CA CYS A 41 -1.52 4.36 -9.19
C CYS A 41 -1.39 4.42 -7.66
N MET A 42 -1.04 3.30 -7.02
CA MET A 42 -0.80 3.29 -5.57
C MET A 42 0.41 4.14 -5.18
N GLN A 43 1.52 4.02 -5.92
CA GLN A 43 2.71 4.85 -5.69
C GLN A 43 2.43 6.34 -5.89
N ALA A 44 1.63 6.69 -6.89
CA ALA A 44 1.19 8.05 -7.17
C ALA A 44 0.40 8.65 -5.99
N VAL A 45 -0.60 7.91 -5.50
CA VAL A 45 -1.41 8.32 -4.36
C VAL A 45 -0.52 8.52 -3.13
N TYR A 46 0.36 7.56 -2.83
CA TYR A 46 1.27 7.64 -1.70
C TYR A 46 2.19 8.88 -1.76
N ALA A 47 2.81 9.14 -2.92
CA ALA A 47 3.68 10.31 -3.09
C ALA A 47 2.91 11.62 -2.85
N TRP A 48 1.69 11.72 -3.35
CA TRP A 48 0.85 12.91 -3.10
C TRP A 48 0.48 13.07 -1.63
N GLU A 49 0.12 11.97 -0.95
CA GLU A 49 -0.23 12.00 0.49
C GLU A 49 0.97 12.40 1.35
N MET A 50 2.20 12.04 0.96
CA MET A 50 3.40 12.49 1.67
C MET A 50 3.59 14.01 1.63
N GLU A 51 3.24 14.66 0.53
CA GLU A 51 3.42 16.11 0.37
C GLU A 51 2.21 16.92 0.88
N ASN A 52 0.99 16.36 0.82
CA ASN A 52 -0.25 17.11 1.06
C ASN A 52 -0.94 16.78 2.38
N LEU A 53 -0.66 15.63 3.00
CA LEU A 53 -1.35 15.17 4.20
C LEU A 53 -0.38 14.98 5.39
N PRO A 54 -0.83 15.33 6.61
CA PRO A 54 -0.11 14.97 7.84
C PRO A 54 -0.09 13.44 7.99
N GLU A 55 0.93 12.91 8.67
CA GLU A 55 1.16 11.47 8.82
C GLU A 55 -0.09 10.71 9.29
N GLU A 56 -0.85 11.30 10.20
CA GLU A 56 -2.07 10.75 10.79
C GLU A 56 -3.20 10.50 9.78
N GLN A 57 -3.19 11.20 8.64
CA GLN A 57 -4.21 11.10 7.59
C GLN A 57 -3.71 10.35 6.34
N ARG A 58 -2.47 9.85 6.36
CA ARG A 58 -1.91 9.09 5.23
C ARG A 58 -2.45 7.67 5.20
N SER A 59 -2.61 7.14 4.00
CA SER A 59 -2.94 5.73 3.80
C SER A 59 -1.92 4.83 4.50
N GLY A 60 -2.39 3.90 5.35
CA GLY A 60 -1.53 2.98 6.08
C GLY A 60 -0.97 3.53 7.41
N TYR A 61 -1.38 4.73 7.83
CA TYR A 61 -1.10 5.19 9.19
C TYR A 61 -1.77 4.27 10.22
N ILE A 62 -0.99 3.85 11.21
CA ILE A 62 -1.45 3.07 12.35
C ILE A 62 -1.00 3.85 13.58
N ASP A 63 -1.95 4.41 14.32
CA ASP A 63 -1.66 4.99 15.63
C ASP A 63 -1.26 3.83 16.55
N ARG A 64 0.02 3.79 16.93
CA ARG A 64 0.56 2.70 17.74
C ARG A 64 0.36 2.93 19.24
N GLY A 65 -0.36 3.99 19.61
CA GLY A 65 -0.51 4.47 20.98
C GLY A 65 0.82 4.80 21.67
N THR A 66 0.73 5.20 22.92
CA THR A 66 1.87 5.07 23.85
C THR A 66 1.73 3.68 24.45
N LYS A 67 2.62 2.75 24.11
CA LYS A 67 2.67 1.46 24.78
C LYS A 67 2.87 1.72 26.27
N GLU A 68 1.96 1.27 27.11
CA GLU A 68 2.27 1.14 28.53
C GLU A 68 3.45 0.16 28.64
N GLU A 69 4.39 0.41 29.57
CA GLU A 69 5.58 -0.44 29.76
C GLU A 69 5.14 -1.89 30.04
N GLY A 70 5.10 -2.75 29.01
CA GLY A 70 4.65 -4.14 29.13
C GLY A 70 3.77 -4.69 27.99
N GLU A 71 3.27 -3.86 27.06
CA GLU A 71 2.57 -4.37 25.87
C GLU A 71 3.55 -4.87 24.79
N GLU A 72 4.08 -6.07 25.05
CA GLU A 72 4.72 -6.93 24.08
C GLU A 72 3.64 -7.60 23.24
N CYS A 73 3.67 -7.41 21.92
CA CYS A 73 2.85 -8.21 21.01
C CYS A 73 3.45 -9.62 21.05
N ASP A 74 2.83 -10.49 21.85
CA ASP A 74 3.20 -11.89 22.01
C ASP A 74 3.02 -12.62 20.66
N ASP A 75 4.11 -12.72 19.89
CA ASP A 75 4.21 -13.60 18.73
C ASP A 75 4.55 -15.03 19.23
N ASP A 76 3.70 -15.62 20.09
CA ASP A 76 3.90 -17.01 20.58
C ASP A 76 3.46 -18.07 19.55
N HIS A 77 3.60 -17.77 18.25
CA HIS A 77 3.35 -18.71 17.16
C HIS A 77 4.62 -19.06 16.36
N HIS A 78 5.82 -18.91 16.93
CA HIS A 78 7.08 -19.35 16.32
C HIS A 78 7.87 -20.39 17.13
N LYS A 79 7.21 -21.15 18.03
CA LYS A 79 7.88 -22.29 18.69
C LYS A 79 7.58 -23.61 17.98
N ASN A 80 8.60 -24.07 17.27
CA ASN A 80 8.83 -25.41 16.70
C ASN A 80 8.40 -25.62 15.25
N GLU A 81 9.06 -24.95 14.32
CA GLU A 81 9.29 -25.55 13.00
C GLU A 81 10.67 -26.24 13.02
N PRO A 82 10.76 -27.57 12.80
CA PRO A 82 12.04 -28.25 12.75
C PRO A 82 12.84 -27.75 11.54
N GLU A 83 14.03 -27.21 11.83
CA GLU A 83 15.10 -26.79 10.93
C GLU A 83 14.96 -27.32 9.48
N PHE A 84 14.59 -26.44 8.55
CA PHE A 84 14.49 -26.75 7.12
C PHE A 84 15.83 -27.22 6.58
N LYS A 85 15.97 -28.53 6.33
CA LYS A 85 17.12 -29.11 5.62
C LYS A 85 16.81 -29.09 4.12
N PRO A 86 17.65 -28.45 3.28
CA PRO A 86 17.40 -28.41 1.84
C PRO A 86 17.37 -29.82 1.27
N ILE A 87 16.33 -30.13 0.49
CA ILE A 87 16.17 -31.42 -0.16
C ILE A 87 17.30 -31.56 -1.18
N ARG A 88 18.18 -32.55 -0.97
CA ARG A 88 19.25 -32.86 -1.91
C ARG A 88 18.66 -33.66 -3.06
N PHE A 89 18.52 -33.04 -4.22
CA PHE A 89 18.17 -33.74 -5.45
C PHE A 89 19.35 -34.66 -5.83
N VAL A 90 19.11 -35.97 -5.80
CA VAL A 90 19.93 -37.00 -6.47
C VAL A 90 19.35 -37.26 -7.84
#